data_AF-A0A916C7Y9-F1
#
_entry.id   AF-A0A916C7Y9-F1
#
_cell.length_a   1.000
_cell.length_b   1.000
_cell.length_c   1.000
_cell.angle_alpha   90.00
_cell.angle_beta   90.00
_cell.angle_gamma   90.00
#
_symmetry.space_group_name_H-M   'P 1'
#
loop_
_entity.id
_entity.type
_entity.pdbx_description
1 polymer ?
#
loop_
_entity_poly.entity_id
_entity_poly.type
_entity_poly.pdbx_seq_one_letter_code
_entity_poly.pdbx_strand_id
1 'polypeptide(L)'
;MAIVLVGYGDQVYGQQMSDIMEGIGRYLKIKTDIDTVAFAFCGKLTDYSGAPVVEVINEVLDLEQQVLVVPVLVGVDEMLQVNTIQAAVNAVPTSSKVRYKPDAVLPDPVVNEWVVTKVQEAVQRVRDAGGATVPAPNRG
;
A
#
# COMPACT_ATOMS: atom_id res chain seq x y z
N MET A 1 -18.04 6.63 -8.56
CA MET A 1 -16.91 5.70 -8.80
C MET A 1 -16.14 5.61 -7.51
N ALA A 2 -15.70 4.42 -7.13
CA ALA A 2 -14.96 4.23 -5.89
C ALA A 2 -13.49 3.87 -6.09
N ILE A 3 -12.73 4.05 -5.01
CA ILE A 3 -11.32 3.65 -4.91
C ILE A 3 -11.18 2.58 -3.83
N VAL A 4 -10.49 1.49 -4.17
CA VAL A 4 -10.04 0.49 -3.19
C VAL A 4 -8.52 0.53 -3.14
N LEU A 5 -7.98 0.99 -2.01
CA LEU A 5 -6.54 0.97 -1.75
C LEU A 5 -6.14 -0.42 -1.25
N VAL A 6 -5.09 -0.99 -1.84
CA VAL A 6 -4.62 -2.32 -1.43
C VAL A 6 -3.18 -2.26 -0.98
N GLY A 7 -2.91 -2.70 0.25
CA GLY A 7 -1.59 -2.72 0.84
C GLY A 7 -1.16 -4.09 1.34
N TYR A 8 0.08 -4.15 1.81
CA TYR A 8 0.60 -5.30 2.58
C TYR A 8 -0.15 -5.42 3.91
N GLY A 9 -0.53 -6.63 4.28
CA GLY A 9 -0.95 -6.92 5.66
C GLY A 9 0.27 -7.19 6.52
N ASP A 10 0.40 -6.51 7.65
CA ASP A 10 1.44 -6.78 8.63
C ASP A 10 0.86 -6.80 10.05
N GLN A 11 1.33 -7.73 10.89
CA GLN A 11 0.84 -7.88 12.27
C GLN A 11 1.47 -6.88 13.24
N VAL A 12 2.67 -6.39 12.96
CA VAL A 12 3.42 -5.47 13.82
C VAL A 12 3.05 -4.03 13.49
N TYR A 13 2.92 -3.71 12.20
CA TYR A 13 2.67 -2.37 11.68
C TYR A 13 1.24 -2.17 11.17
N GLY A 14 0.35 -3.15 11.36
CA GLY A 14 -1.02 -3.13 10.82
C GLY A 14 -1.83 -1.89 11.21
N GLN A 15 -1.69 -1.41 12.45
CA GLN A 15 -2.36 -0.18 12.88
C GLN A 15 -1.81 1.04 12.13
N GLN A 16 -0.49 1.19 12.06
CA GLN A 16 0.13 2.32 11.35
C GLN A 16 -0.24 2.32 9.86
N MET A 17 -0.26 1.14 9.24
CA MET A 17 -0.71 0.98 7.85
C MET A 17 -2.18 1.34 7.67
N SER A 18 -3.05 0.96 8.61
CA SER A 18 -4.47 1.34 8.59
C SER A 18 -4.64 2.85 8.72
N ASP A 19 -3.93 3.49 9.65
CA ASP A 19 -3.98 4.94 9.85
C ASP A 19 -3.52 5.71 8.59
N ILE A 20 -2.48 5.20 7.90
CA ILE A 20 -2.01 5.75 6.63
C ILE A 20 -3.09 5.60 5.54
N MET A 21 -3.64 4.41 5.36
CA MET A 21 -4.69 4.15 4.35
C MET A 21 -5.93 5.01 4.58
N GLU A 22 -6.38 5.13 5.83
CA GLU A 22 -7.48 6.01 6.21
C GLU A 22 -7.15 7.48 5.95
N GLY A 23 -5.94 7.92 6.30
CA GLY A 23 -5.46 9.28 6.05
C GLY A 23 -5.48 9.62 4.55
N ILE A 24 -4.96 8.72 3.72
CA ILE A 24 -5.00 8.82 2.25
C ILE A 24 -6.46 8.88 1.79
N GLY A 25 -7.32 7.98 2.27
CA GLY A 25 -8.72 7.94 1.90
C GLY A 25 -9.46 9.24 2.22
N ARG A 26 -9.27 9.80 3.42
CA ARG A 26 -9.81 11.13 3.78
C ARG A 26 -9.31 12.23 2.86
N TYR A 27 -8.02 12.24 2.54
CA TYR A 27 -7.44 13.27 1.68
C TYR A 27 -7.92 13.18 0.24
N LEU A 28 -8.08 11.96 -0.31
CA LEU A 28 -8.63 11.73 -1.63
C LEU A 28 -10.05 12.29 -1.74
N LYS A 29 -10.92 12.04 -0.74
CA LYS A 29 -12.28 12.60 -0.70
C LYS A 29 -12.31 14.13 -0.69
N ILE A 30 -11.28 14.78 -0.16
CA ILE A 30 -11.17 16.26 -0.13
C ILE A 30 -10.64 16.81 -1.45
N LYS A 31 -9.72 16.10 -2.10
CA LYS A 31 -8.96 16.59 -3.27
C LYS A 31 -9.50 16.14 -4.62
N THR A 32 -10.41 15.18 -4.62
CA THR A 32 -11.02 14.60 -5.81
C THR A 32 -12.54 14.60 -5.65
N ASP A 33 -13.26 14.27 -6.71
CA ASP A 33 -14.71 14.07 -6.74
C ASP A 33 -15.12 12.63 -6.34
N ILE A 34 -14.22 11.91 -5.66
CA ILE A 34 -14.42 10.53 -5.24
C ILE A 34 -14.99 10.49 -3.83
N ASP A 35 -16.24 10.05 -3.70
CA ASP A 35 -16.94 10.00 -2.40
C ASP A 35 -16.71 8.68 -1.64
N THR A 36 -16.47 7.59 -2.38
CA THR A 36 -16.31 6.24 -1.84
C THR A 36 -14.86 5.79 -1.92
N VAL A 37 -14.22 5.64 -0.77
CA VAL A 37 -12.87 5.09 -0.65
C VAL A 37 -12.87 4.03 0.44
N ALA A 38 -12.35 2.86 0.11
CA ALA A 38 -12.15 1.74 1.02
C ALA A 38 -10.71 1.24 0.91
N PHE A 39 -10.30 0.36 1.82
CA PHE A 39 -9.00 -0.29 1.75
C PHE A 39 -9.06 -1.74 2.20
N ALA A 40 -8.14 -2.54 1.68
CA ALA A 40 -7.95 -3.93 2.06
C ALA A 40 -6.47 -4.25 2.17
N PHE A 41 -6.15 -5.27 2.99
CA PHE A 41 -4.80 -5.81 3.09
C PHE A 41 -4.79 -7.25 2.61
N CYS A 42 -3.81 -7.59 1.78
CA CYS A 42 -3.68 -8.95 1.25
C CYS A 42 -3.09 -9.95 2.27
N GLY A 43 -2.94 -9.60 3.54
CA GLY A 43 -2.29 -10.46 4.53
C GLY A 43 -0.75 -10.42 4.45
N LYS A 44 -0.10 -11.40 5.08
CA LYS A 44 1.36 -11.42 5.30
C LYS A 44 2.13 -11.75 4.01
N LEU A 45 3.36 -11.26 3.92
CA LEU A 45 4.29 -11.52 2.80
C LEU A 45 4.42 -12.99 2.36
N THR A 46 4.26 -13.96 3.26
CA THR A 46 4.35 -15.40 2.96
C THR A 46 3.01 -16.10 2.77
N ASP A 47 1.90 -15.41 3.02
CA ASP A 47 0.55 -15.98 3.06
C ASP A 47 -0.46 -14.94 2.57
N TYR A 48 -0.22 -14.45 1.35
CA TYR A 48 -1.12 -13.48 0.74
C TYR A 48 -2.46 -14.13 0.40
N SER A 49 -3.54 -13.41 0.66
CA SER A 49 -4.89 -13.79 0.29
C SER A 49 -5.58 -12.65 -0.45
N GLY A 50 -6.19 -12.98 -1.58
CA GLY A 50 -7.04 -12.05 -2.34
C GLY A 50 -8.45 -11.92 -1.76
N ALA A 51 -8.85 -12.78 -0.81
CA ALA A 51 -10.22 -12.82 -0.30
C ALA A 51 -10.68 -11.48 0.32
N PRO A 52 -9.88 -10.79 1.17
CA PRO A 52 -10.26 -9.48 1.69
C PRO A 52 -10.44 -8.42 0.60
N VAL A 53 -9.68 -8.52 -0.50
CA VAL A 53 -9.80 -7.61 -1.64
C VAL A 53 -11.10 -7.87 -2.39
N VAL A 54 -11.46 -9.14 -2.61
CA VAL A 54 -12.74 -9.52 -3.24
C VAL A 54 -13.93 -9.01 -2.41
N GLU A 55 -13.88 -9.22 -1.10
CA GLU A 55 -14.92 -8.78 -0.16
C GLU A 55 -15.16 -7.28 -0.28
N VAL A 56 -14.12 -6.47 -0.10
CA VAL A 56 -14.21 -5.00 -0.17
C VAL A 56 -14.64 -4.51 -1.57
N ILE A 57 -14.18 -5.14 -2.66
CA ILE A 57 -14.62 -4.76 -4.01
C ILE A 57 -16.13 -4.97 -4.16
N ASN A 58 -16.68 -6.10 -3.67
CA ASN A 58 -18.10 -6.37 -3.76
C ASN A 58 -18.92 -5.37 -2.93
N GLU A 59 -18.52 -5.12 -1.68
CA GLU A 59 -19.20 -4.15 -0.80
C GLU A 59 -19.28 -2.75 -1.44
N VAL A 60 -18.20 -2.34 -2.10
CA VAL A 60 -18.15 -1.05 -2.76
C VAL A 60 -19.01 -1.04 -4.04
N LEU A 61 -19.04 -2.14 -4.80
CA LEU A 61 -19.86 -2.26 -6.01
C LEU A 61 -21.37 -2.33 -5.73
N ASP A 62 -21.78 -2.63 -4.48
CA ASP A 62 -23.17 -2.49 -4.04
C ASP A 62 -23.61 -1.02 -3.96
N LEU A 63 -22.65 -0.10 -3.79
CA LEU A 63 -22.90 1.34 -3.69
C LEU A 63 -22.58 2.09 -4.99
N GLU A 64 -21.62 1.58 -5.77
CA GLU A 64 -20.96 2.33 -6.84
C GLU A 64 -20.91 1.53 -8.15
N GLN A 65 -21.03 2.22 -9.28
CA GLN A 65 -21.08 1.55 -10.59
C GLN A 65 -19.73 1.01 -11.06
N GLN A 66 -18.63 1.56 -10.55
CA GLN A 66 -17.26 1.22 -10.96
C GLN A 66 -16.29 1.38 -9.78
N VAL A 67 -15.26 0.53 -9.78
CA VAL A 67 -14.17 0.55 -8.79
C VAL A 67 -12.83 0.65 -9.52
N LEU A 68 -11.96 1.55 -9.03
CA LEU A 68 -10.54 1.56 -9.37
C LEU A 68 -9.75 1.03 -8.16
N VAL A 69 -9.04 -0.08 -8.38
CA VAL A 69 -8.16 -0.70 -7.38
C VAL A 69 -6.77 -0.07 -7.54
N VAL A 70 -6.21 0.44 -6.45
CA VAL A 70 -4.91 1.12 -6.44
C VAL A 70 -3.98 0.41 -5.46
N PRO A 71 -2.87 -0.19 -5.93
CA PRO A 71 -1.87 -0.77 -5.04
C PRO A 71 -1.07 0.35 -4.36
N VAL A 72 -0.98 0.32 -3.04
CA VAL A 72 -0.16 1.25 -2.23
C VAL A 72 1.06 0.50 -1.75
N LEU A 73 2.01 0.31 -2.66
CA LEU A 73 3.18 -0.54 -2.48
C LEU A 73 4.47 0.22 -2.79
N VAL A 74 5.54 -0.06 -2.04
CA VAL A 74 6.83 0.60 -2.26
C VAL A 74 7.46 0.12 -3.57
N GLY A 75 7.44 -1.18 -3.83
CA GLY A 75 8.01 -1.78 -5.04
C GLY A 75 7.03 -2.70 -5.75
N VAL A 76 7.36 -3.05 -6.98
CA VAL A 76 6.63 -4.07 -7.73
C VAL A 76 6.85 -5.42 -7.08
N ASP A 77 5.75 -6.10 -6.74
CA ASP A 77 5.73 -7.44 -6.17
C ASP A 77 4.79 -8.28 -7.04
N GLU A 78 5.34 -9.21 -7.83
CA GLU A 78 4.58 -10.03 -8.76
C GLU A 78 3.57 -10.94 -8.02
N MET A 79 3.97 -11.48 -6.86
CA MET A 79 3.11 -12.37 -6.09
C MET A 79 1.89 -11.64 -5.55
N LEU A 80 2.11 -10.43 -5.05
CA LEU A 80 1.04 -9.60 -4.55
C LEU A 80 0.21 -9.00 -5.69
N GLN A 81 0.84 -8.30 -6.62
CA GLN A 81 0.15 -7.49 -7.61
C GLN A 81 -0.52 -8.34 -8.70
N VAL A 82 0.12 -9.43 -9.13
CA VAL A 82 -0.42 -10.29 -10.19
C VAL A 82 -1.13 -11.49 -9.58
N ASN A 83 -0.44 -12.30 -8.78
CA ASN A 83 -1.01 -13.57 -8.33
C ASN A 83 -2.09 -13.43 -7.26
N THR A 84 -2.13 -12.28 -6.57
CA THR A 84 -3.12 -12.03 -5.52
C THR A 84 -4.16 -10.99 -5.94
N ILE A 85 -3.75 -9.75 -6.24
CA ILE A 85 -4.69 -8.65 -6.52
C ILE A 85 -5.37 -8.83 -7.88
N GLN A 86 -4.62 -9.11 -8.97
CA GLN A 86 -5.25 -9.36 -10.27
C GLN A 86 -6.15 -10.60 -10.22
N ALA A 87 -5.73 -11.66 -9.51
CA ALA A 87 -6.56 -12.84 -9.31
C ALA A 87 -7.86 -12.52 -8.55
N ALA A 88 -7.81 -11.70 -7.50
CA ALA A 88 -8.98 -11.21 -6.78
C ALA A 88 -9.92 -10.41 -7.69
N VAL A 89 -9.37 -9.45 -8.46
CA VAL A 89 -10.15 -8.66 -9.44
C VAL A 89 -10.85 -9.56 -10.46
N ASN A 90 -10.18 -10.60 -10.95
CA ASN A 90 -10.73 -11.53 -11.92
C ASN A 90 -11.81 -12.45 -11.34
N ALA A 91 -11.77 -12.71 -10.03
CA ALA A 91 -12.73 -13.55 -9.32
C ALA A 91 -14.06 -12.81 -9.02
N VAL A 92 -14.08 -11.48 -9.10
CA VAL A 92 -15.31 -10.69 -8.92
C VAL A 92 -16.26 -10.95 -10.10
N PRO A 93 -17.53 -11.36 -9.86
CA PRO A 93 -18.48 -11.69 -10.94
C PRO A 93 -18.73 -10.54 -11.93
N THR A 94 -18.57 -9.29 -11.48
CA THR A 94 -18.72 -8.07 -12.28
C THR A 94 -17.37 -7.41 -12.59
N SER A 95 -16.31 -8.20 -12.78
CA SER A 95 -14.94 -7.73 -13.05
C SER A 95 -14.82 -6.68 -14.17
N SER A 96 -15.75 -6.64 -15.13
CA SER A 96 -15.84 -5.59 -16.15
C SER A 96 -16.10 -4.17 -15.60
N LYS A 97 -16.57 -4.05 -14.35
CA LYS A 97 -16.76 -2.79 -13.59
C LYS A 97 -15.53 -2.42 -12.75
N VAL A 98 -14.53 -3.30 -12.66
CA VAL A 98 -13.32 -3.09 -11.89
C VAL A 98 -12.19 -2.66 -12.84
N ARG A 99 -11.37 -1.70 -12.42
CA ARG A 99 -10.16 -1.27 -13.11
C ARG A 99 -8.98 -1.50 -12.19
N TYR A 100 -7.96 -2.15 -12.71
CA TYR A 100 -6.72 -2.39 -11.99
C TYR A 100 -5.56 -2.45 -12.96
N LYS A 101 -4.45 -1.85 -12.57
CA LYS A 101 -3.16 -1.99 -13.21
C LYS A 101 -2.11 -2.09 -12.11
N PRO A 102 -1.20 -3.10 -12.15
CA PRO A 102 -0.04 -3.16 -11.27
C PRO A 102 0.74 -1.84 -11.31
N ASP A 103 1.09 -1.34 -10.13
CA ASP A 103 1.87 -0.12 -9.95
C ASP A 103 2.58 -0.13 -8.60
N ALA A 104 3.58 0.73 -8.45
CA ALA A 104 4.31 0.91 -7.20
C ALA A 104 4.84 2.34 -7.10
N VAL A 105 5.14 2.78 -5.87
CA VAL A 105 5.73 4.09 -5.64
C VAL A 105 7.11 4.17 -6.29
N LEU A 106 7.92 3.11 -6.27
CA LEU A 106 9.24 3.11 -6.86
C LEU A 106 9.23 2.77 -8.37
N PRO A 107 10.07 3.45 -9.18
CA PRO A 107 11.07 4.44 -8.77
C PRO A 107 10.46 5.84 -8.56
N ASP A 108 10.65 6.41 -7.36
CA ASP A 108 10.30 7.80 -7.05
C ASP A 108 11.58 8.58 -6.66
N PRO A 109 11.89 9.71 -7.34
CA PRO A 109 13.08 10.50 -7.05
C PRO A 109 13.17 11.02 -5.61
N VAL A 110 12.04 11.39 -5.00
CA VAL A 110 11.99 11.89 -3.62
C VAL A 110 12.32 10.78 -2.63
N VAL A 111 11.82 9.56 -2.88
CA VAL A 111 12.20 8.39 -2.07
C VAL A 111 13.69 8.08 -2.22
N ASN A 112 14.23 8.16 -3.44
CA ASN A 112 15.66 7.94 -3.68
C ASN A 112 16.54 8.96 -2.92
N GLU A 113 16.18 10.25 -2.97
CA GLU A 113 16.88 11.32 -2.25
C GLU A 113 16.80 11.13 -0.73
N TRP A 114 15.64 10.70 -0.22
CA TRP A 114 15.47 10.37 1.19
C TRP A 114 16.42 9.25 1.62
N VAL A 115 16.53 8.17 0.84
CA VAL A 115 17.45 7.06 1.12
C VAL A 115 18.90 7.54 1.16
N VAL A 116 19.34 8.31 0.16
CA VAL A 116 20.69 8.88 0.11
C VAL A 116 20.97 9.73 1.37
N THR A 117 20.03 10.58 1.76
CA THR A 117 20.14 11.42 2.96
C THR A 117 20.29 10.58 4.22
N LYS A 118 19.47 9.53 4.39
CA LYS A 118 19.51 8.65 5.56
C LYS A 118 20.83 7.86 5.65
N VAL A 119 21.37 7.43 4.52
CA VAL A 119 22.68 6.77 4.45
C VAL A 119 23.79 7.75 4.84
N GLN A 120 23.77 8.98 4.33
CA GLN A 120 24.75 10.01 4.69
C GLN A 120 24.72 10.32 6.21
N GLU A 121 23.53 10.50 6.78
CA GLU A 121 23.35 10.68 8.23
C GLU A 121 23.92 9.50 9.02
N ALA A 122 23.65 8.26 8.59
CA ALA A 122 24.12 7.06 9.27
C ALA A 122 25.65 6.93 9.21
N VAL A 123 26.25 7.19 8.05
CA VAL A 123 27.71 7.20 7.89
C VAL A 123 28.35 8.26 8.78
N GLN A 124 27.77 9.44 8.87
CA GLN A 124 28.29 10.50 9.74
C GLN A 124 28.24 10.08 11.22
N ARG A 125 27.13 9.48 11.67
CA ARG A 125 27.03 8.94 13.05
C ARG A 125 28.13 7.92 13.36
N VAL A 126 28.43 7.01 12.42
CA VAL A 126 29.50 6.01 12.61
C VAL A 126 30.87 6.68 12.70
N ARG A 127 31.13 7.70 11.89
CA ARG A 127 32.39 8.48 11.93
C ARG A 127 32.54 9.21 13.27
N ASP A 128 31.49 9.87 13.73
CA ASP A 128 31.48 10.62 15.00
C ASP A 128 31.64 9.69 16.21
N ALA A 129 31.14 8.45 16.12
CA ALA A 129 31.31 7.41 17.14
C ALA A 129 32.66 6.68 17.07
N GLY A 130 33.62 7.13 16.25
CA GLY A 130 34.94 6.50 16.12
C GLY A 130 34.91 5.11 15.48
N GLY A 131 33.89 4.80 14.67
CA GLY A 131 33.74 3.51 13.98
C GLY A 131 32.95 2.45 14.75
N ALA A 132 32.48 2.74 15.97
CA ALA A 132 31.55 1.87 16.67
C ALA A 132 30.12 2.08 16.13
N THR A 133 29.43 1.02 15.74
CA THR A 133 28.00 1.11 15.40
C THR A 133 27.21 1.35 16.69
N VAL A 134 26.78 2.59 16.94
CA VAL A 134 25.78 2.87 17.97
C VAL A 134 24.42 2.45 17.41
N PRO A 135 23.73 1.45 18.00
CA PRO A 135 22.37 1.14 17.59
C PRO A 135 21.52 2.39 17.80
N ALA A 136 20.79 2.84 16.78
CA ALA A 136 19.79 3.87 16.99
C ALA A 136 18.72 3.31 17.96
N PRO A 137 18.23 4.10 18.93
CA PRO A 137 17.08 3.65 19.70
C PRO A 137 15.93 3.42 18.73
N ASN A 138 15.39 2.19 18.72
CA ASN A 138 14.20 1.86 17.97
C ASN A 138 13.11 2.86 18.35
N ARG A 139 12.70 3.70 17.40
CA ARG A 139 11.47 4.49 17.56
C ARG A 139 10.33 3.50 17.42
N GLY A 140 9.85 3.02 18.57
CA GLY A 140 8.59 2.27 18.68
C GLY A 140 7.39 3.13 18.31
#